data_AF-A0A437UDY5-F1
#
_entry.id   AF-A0A437UDY5-F1
#
_cell.length_a   1.000
_cell.length_b   1.000
_cell.length_c   1.000
_cell.angle_alpha   90.00
_cell.angle_beta   90.00
_cell.angle_gamma   90.00
#
_symmetry.space_group_name_H-M   'P 1'
#
loop_
_entity.id
_entity.type
_entity.pdbx_description
1 polymer ?
#
loop_
_entity_poly.entity_id
_entity_poly.type
_entity_poly.pdbx_seq_one_letter_code
_entity_poly.pdbx_strand_id
1 'polypeptide(L)'
;MGKTKVEHPKNNTETNCICKQYDLIWGNKVSCDFRKKVVQICAELWGESKKIEMANGLMAVMAVESAETFSASKIGLVSYIDENGKRKRKYQGISKENILKLNENFSGPVGLIQFTEDAIKALNKENSLILTKRKLALMTNIEQLDYVKKYFELYKWHKKIKSPEDIYLQVFAPIGIGKQPDYVLYEEYLFPITKKEKASDKAYKSNESVDTKDGNNDDKIQRKEILKRYEDSKTNGEKEKENDFACGKIKKEETISNSLWHNPLDNSQRTYYNSNGVIKSSNGAFGPVRTKIVNGKILPKNHQGLDLFADIGTPCKACLNGNIVSYTNEGNDGYGNVLVLEVNGEELRKAKKEYKLEFVNEKEKGDGFDLDADKFYLRYAHLKSAVKTKGEVMAGETIAYTGDSGNAKGVPNPHLHFEIAMKKNNNGKGLTNRCNPTCFVRLEPIDMKLQKKIKDKR
;
A
#
# COMPACT_ATOMS: atom_id res chain seq x y z
N MET A 1 -36.09 55.35 -13.46
CA MET A 1 -34.72 54.82 -13.37
C MET A 1 -34.58 54.05 -12.05
N GLY A 2 -35.03 52.79 -12.05
CA GLY A 2 -34.91 51.88 -10.89
C GLY A 2 -33.78 50.89 -11.15
N LYS A 3 -32.79 50.84 -10.27
CA LYS A 3 -31.70 49.86 -10.33
C LYS A 3 -32.20 48.53 -9.76
N THR A 4 -32.41 47.54 -10.62
CA THR A 4 -32.72 46.17 -10.21
C THR A 4 -31.41 45.49 -9.77
N LYS A 5 -31.32 45.14 -8.49
CA LYS A 5 -30.27 44.25 -7.96
C LYS A 5 -30.52 42.84 -8.50
N VAL A 6 -29.56 42.31 -9.25
CA VAL A 6 -29.51 40.89 -9.61
C VAL A 6 -28.97 40.13 -8.41
N GLU A 7 -29.83 39.40 -7.71
CA GLU A 7 -29.39 38.40 -6.73
C GLU A 7 -28.77 37.21 -7.46
N HIS A 8 -27.52 36.89 -7.13
CA HIS A 8 -26.90 35.63 -7.55
C HIS A 8 -27.49 34.47 -6.73
N PRO A 9 -27.86 33.35 -7.38
CA PRO A 9 -28.32 32.17 -6.66
C PRO A 9 -27.18 31.62 -5.79
N LYS A 10 -27.50 31.35 -4.53
CA LYS A 10 -26.62 30.78 -3.52
C LYS A 10 -26.08 29.44 -4.02
N ASN A 11 -24.75 29.33 -4.13
CA ASN A 11 -24.04 28.07 -4.37
C ASN A 11 -24.39 27.06 -3.27
N ASN A 12 -25.20 26.05 -3.61
CA ASN A 12 -25.26 24.81 -2.85
C ASN A 12 -23.92 24.08 -3.04
N THR A 13 -23.17 23.94 -1.96
CA THR A 13 -21.92 23.19 -1.93
C THR A 13 -22.21 21.69 -2.09
N GLU A 14 -21.96 21.13 -3.27
CA GLU A 14 -21.94 19.68 -3.46
C GLU A 14 -20.72 19.07 -2.76
N THR A 15 -20.98 18.32 -1.69
CA THR A 15 -20.04 17.44 -1.00
C THR A 15 -19.72 16.24 -1.89
N ASN A 16 -18.72 16.37 -2.76
CA ASN A 16 -18.32 15.25 -3.63
C ASN A 16 -17.45 14.25 -2.85
N CYS A 17 -17.86 12.99 -2.78
CA CYS A 17 -17.16 11.97 -2.02
C CYS A 17 -16.38 11.06 -2.96
N ILE A 18 -15.05 11.26 -3.05
CA ILE A 18 -14.16 10.45 -3.91
C ILE A 18 -14.25 8.94 -3.60
N CYS A 19 -14.67 8.54 -2.40
CA CYS A 19 -14.87 7.14 -2.06
C CYS A 19 -16.22 6.57 -2.52
N LYS A 20 -17.23 7.42 -2.81
CA LYS A 20 -18.55 6.96 -3.31
C LYS A 20 -18.48 6.41 -4.74
N GLN A 21 -17.58 6.94 -5.57
CA GLN A 21 -17.32 6.36 -6.92
C GLN A 21 -16.66 4.97 -6.86
N TYR A 22 -16.18 4.55 -5.68
CA TYR A 22 -15.67 3.21 -5.40
C TYR A 22 -16.57 2.51 -4.37
N ASP A 23 -17.88 2.79 -4.42
CA ASP A 23 -18.88 2.03 -3.69
C ASP A 23 -18.96 0.62 -4.28
N LEU A 24 -18.44 -0.34 -3.51
CA LEU A 24 -18.42 -1.75 -3.85
C LEU A 24 -19.21 -2.51 -2.80
N ILE A 25 -19.77 -3.65 -3.20
CA ILE A 25 -20.29 -4.62 -2.25
C ILE A 25 -19.22 -5.01 -1.23
N TRP A 26 -19.62 -5.33 -0.01
CA TRP A 26 -18.71 -5.54 1.13
C TRP A 26 -17.81 -4.34 1.46
N GLY A 27 -18.16 -3.16 0.94
CA GLY A 27 -17.33 -1.98 1.06
C GLY A 27 -17.03 -1.59 2.51
N ASN A 28 -17.95 -1.83 3.44
CA ASN A 28 -17.78 -1.50 4.85
C ASN A 28 -16.71 -2.36 5.58
N LYS A 29 -16.26 -3.47 4.97
CA LYS A 29 -15.25 -4.38 5.56
C LYS A 29 -13.83 -3.95 5.24
N VAL A 30 -13.65 -2.98 4.35
CA VAL A 30 -12.35 -2.61 3.78
C VAL A 30 -12.18 -1.10 3.67
N SER A 31 -10.95 -0.62 3.62
CA SER A 31 -10.67 0.80 3.49
C SER A 31 -11.01 1.33 2.08
N CYS A 32 -11.18 2.65 1.96
CA CYS A 32 -11.36 3.30 0.65
C CYS A 32 -10.19 3.02 -0.31
N ASP A 33 -8.95 2.99 0.19
CA ASP A 33 -7.76 2.65 -0.61
C ASP A 33 -7.81 1.22 -1.14
N PHE A 34 -8.31 0.27 -0.33
CA PHE A 34 -8.52 -1.10 -0.77
C PHE A 34 -9.54 -1.16 -1.91
N ARG A 35 -10.71 -0.51 -1.76
CA ARG A 35 -11.75 -0.46 -2.80
C ARG A 35 -11.25 0.18 -4.09
N LYS A 36 -10.53 1.30 -3.97
CA LYS A 36 -9.88 1.97 -5.11
C LYS A 36 -8.90 1.05 -5.82
N LYS A 37 -8.05 0.34 -5.09
CA LYS A 37 -7.07 -0.59 -5.66
C LYS A 37 -7.74 -1.78 -6.35
N VAL A 38 -8.83 -2.31 -5.79
CA VAL A 38 -9.64 -3.36 -6.43
C VAL A 38 -10.21 -2.86 -7.77
N VAL A 39 -10.83 -1.67 -7.79
CA VAL A 39 -11.36 -1.07 -9.03
C VAL A 39 -10.26 -0.85 -10.07
N GLN A 40 -9.09 -0.35 -9.65
CA GLN A 40 -7.95 -0.17 -10.53
C GLN A 40 -7.48 -1.50 -11.13
N ILE A 41 -7.29 -2.53 -10.31
CA ILE A 41 -6.90 -3.87 -10.78
C ILE A 41 -7.91 -4.39 -11.81
N CYS A 42 -9.21 -4.25 -11.54
CA CYS A 42 -10.25 -4.69 -12.45
C CYS A 42 -10.25 -3.92 -13.78
N ALA A 43 -9.99 -2.61 -13.75
CA ALA A 43 -9.84 -1.80 -14.96
C ALA A 43 -8.64 -2.26 -15.79
N GLU A 44 -7.51 -2.56 -15.14
CA GLU A 44 -6.28 -3.02 -15.82
C GLU A 44 -6.43 -4.43 -16.41
N LEU A 45 -7.13 -5.33 -15.72
CA LEU A 45 -7.30 -6.73 -16.17
C LEU A 45 -8.42 -6.90 -17.21
N TRP A 46 -9.52 -6.17 -17.06
CA TRP A 46 -10.76 -6.42 -17.82
C TRP A 46 -11.35 -5.18 -18.50
N GLY A 47 -10.68 -4.04 -18.39
CA GLY A 47 -11.01 -2.80 -19.09
C GLY A 47 -11.87 -1.83 -18.27
N GLU A 48 -11.74 -0.55 -18.62
CA GLU A 48 -12.36 0.57 -17.90
C GLU A 48 -13.89 0.47 -17.84
N SER A 49 -14.53 -0.04 -18.90
CA SER A 49 -15.99 -0.14 -19.00
C SER A 49 -16.61 -1.18 -18.05
N LYS A 50 -15.85 -2.21 -17.65
CA LYS A 50 -16.32 -3.30 -16.78
C LYS A 50 -15.77 -3.23 -15.36
N LYS A 51 -14.97 -2.21 -15.02
CA LYS A 51 -14.18 -2.19 -13.79
C LYS A 51 -14.99 -2.34 -12.51
N ILE A 52 -16.17 -1.69 -12.41
CA ILE A 52 -17.02 -1.75 -11.21
C ILE A 52 -17.74 -3.09 -11.10
N GLU A 53 -18.26 -3.59 -12.22
CA GLU A 53 -18.91 -4.91 -12.30
C GLU A 53 -17.93 -6.03 -11.87
N MET A 54 -16.73 -6.02 -12.43
CA MET A 54 -15.68 -6.98 -12.10
C MET A 54 -15.13 -6.77 -10.67
N ALA A 55 -15.05 -5.52 -10.19
CA ALA A 55 -14.65 -5.23 -8.81
C ALA A 55 -15.65 -5.79 -7.81
N ASN A 56 -16.96 -5.63 -8.03
CA ASN A 56 -17.96 -6.28 -7.19
C ASN A 56 -17.84 -7.80 -7.23
N GLY A 57 -17.59 -8.38 -8.42
CA GLY A 57 -17.30 -9.81 -8.53
C GLY A 57 -16.11 -10.25 -7.69
N LEU A 58 -14.99 -9.52 -7.78
CA LEU A 58 -13.79 -9.81 -7.01
C LEU A 58 -14.00 -9.63 -5.50
N MET A 59 -14.78 -8.63 -5.08
CA MET A 59 -15.15 -8.43 -3.67
C MET A 59 -15.99 -9.60 -3.14
N ALA A 60 -16.98 -10.09 -3.91
CA ALA A 60 -17.75 -11.27 -3.53
C ALA A 60 -16.87 -12.51 -3.37
N VAL A 61 -15.92 -12.72 -4.28
CA VAL A 61 -14.94 -13.83 -4.19
C VAL A 61 -14.09 -13.70 -2.94
N MET A 62 -13.52 -12.53 -2.67
CA MET A 62 -12.71 -12.32 -1.48
C MET A 62 -13.49 -12.53 -0.20
N ALA A 63 -14.76 -12.14 -0.15
CA ALA A 63 -15.62 -12.41 0.99
C ALA A 63 -15.82 -13.92 1.20
N VAL A 64 -16.11 -14.70 0.15
CA VAL A 64 -16.25 -16.17 0.28
C VAL A 64 -14.94 -16.79 0.78
N GLU A 65 -13.84 -16.45 0.12
CA GLU A 65 -12.53 -17.07 0.34
C GLU A 65 -11.88 -16.68 1.67
N SER A 66 -12.20 -15.49 2.20
CA SER A 66 -11.65 -14.99 3.47
C SER A 66 -12.62 -15.12 4.64
N ALA A 67 -13.74 -15.82 4.47
CA ALA A 67 -14.83 -15.87 5.46
C ALA A 67 -15.29 -14.48 5.92
N GLU A 68 -15.48 -13.58 4.95
CA GLU A 68 -15.95 -12.18 5.08
C GLU A 68 -14.98 -11.26 5.84
N THR A 69 -13.77 -11.73 6.15
CA THR A 69 -12.80 -10.97 6.95
C THR A 69 -11.90 -10.05 6.12
N PHE A 70 -11.80 -10.28 4.81
CA PHE A 70 -10.85 -9.62 3.91
C PHE A 70 -9.40 -9.66 4.44
N SER A 71 -9.06 -10.72 5.19
CA SER A 71 -7.75 -10.89 5.77
C SER A 71 -6.75 -11.42 4.74
N ALA A 72 -5.56 -10.81 4.71
CA ALA A 72 -4.40 -11.35 3.99
C ALA A 72 -3.81 -12.62 4.65
N SER A 73 -4.19 -12.93 5.88
CA SER A 73 -3.61 -14.02 6.66
C SER A 73 -4.23 -15.38 6.33
N LYS A 74 -3.72 -16.43 6.98
CA LYS A 74 -4.39 -17.74 7.03
C LYS A 74 -5.67 -17.61 7.84
N ILE A 75 -6.79 -18.05 7.29
CA ILE A 75 -8.05 -18.11 8.02
C ILE A 75 -8.04 -19.33 8.96
N GLY A 76 -8.40 -19.11 10.22
CA GLY A 76 -8.49 -20.13 11.24
C GLY A 76 -9.73 -19.96 12.11
N LEU A 77 -10.21 -21.07 12.67
CA LEU A 77 -11.37 -21.08 13.55
C LEU A 77 -10.93 -20.82 14.99
N VAL A 78 -11.16 -19.61 15.47
CA VAL A 78 -10.76 -19.19 16.83
C VAL A 78 -11.92 -19.29 17.81
N SER A 79 -11.61 -19.56 19.09
CA SER A 79 -12.58 -19.45 20.17
C SER A 79 -12.58 -18.03 20.73
N TYR A 80 -13.77 -17.49 21.04
CA TYR A 80 -13.92 -16.25 21.80
C TYR A 80 -15.07 -16.40 22.80
N ILE A 81 -15.11 -15.52 23.81
CA ILE A 81 -16.20 -15.44 24.77
C ILE A 81 -17.12 -14.30 24.31
N ASP A 82 -18.41 -14.57 24.12
CA ASP A 82 -19.38 -13.53 23.79
C ASP A 82 -19.74 -12.68 25.02
N GLU A 83 -20.50 -11.61 24.79
CA GLU A 83 -20.97 -10.68 25.83
C GLU A 83 -21.75 -11.36 26.97
N ASN A 84 -22.28 -12.56 26.73
CA ASN A 84 -23.03 -13.37 27.69
C ASN A 84 -22.15 -14.44 28.37
N GLY A 85 -20.83 -14.38 28.21
CA GLY A 85 -19.89 -15.32 28.81
C GLY A 85 -19.85 -16.69 28.12
N LYS A 86 -20.52 -16.89 26.98
CA LYS A 86 -20.54 -18.18 26.28
C LYS A 86 -19.36 -18.29 25.31
N ARG A 87 -18.73 -19.48 25.30
CA ARG A 87 -17.68 -19.80 24.34
C ARG A 87 -18.28 -20.01 22.95
N LYS A 88 -17.89 -19.17 22.01
CA LYS A 88 -18.26 -19.21 20.60
C LYS A 88 -17.02 -19.43 19.73
N ARG A 89 -17.23 -19.80 18.47
CA ARG A 89 -16.16 -19.95 17.48
C ARG A 89 -16.46 -19.08 16.28
N LYS A 90 -15.44 -18.42 15.73
CA LYS A 90 -15.54 -17.67 14.47
C LYS A 90 -14.31 -17.89 13.60
N TYR A 91 -14.49 -17.84 12.30
CA TYR A 91 -13.38 -17.77 11.37
C TYR A 91 -12.76 -16.38 11.42
N GLN A 92 -11.44 -16.30 11.50
CA GLN A 92 -10.70 -15.05 11.39
C GLN A 92 -9.30 -15.28 10.85
N GLY A 93 -8.69 -14.22 10.32
CA GLY A 93 -7.26 -14.21 10.03
C GLY A 93 -6.43 -14.44 11.29
N ILE A 94 -5.50 -15.40 11.23
CA ILE A 94 -4.57 -15.68 12.31
C ILE A 94 -3.61 -14.49 12.48
N SER A 95 -3.27 -14.13 13.71
CA SER A 95 -2.38 -13.02 14.01
C SER A 95 -0.98 -13.22 13.43
N LYS A 96 -0.28 -12.12 13.10
CA LYS A 96 1.10 -12.17 12.58
C LYS A 96 2.04 -12.96 13.48
N GLU A 97 1.90 -12.81 14.80
CA GLU A 97 2.69 -13.57 15.78
C GLU A 97 2.49 -15.08 15.65
N ASN A 98 1.25 -15.53 15.48
CA ASN A 98 0.95 -16.95 15.31
C ASN A 98 1.36 -17.46 13.93
N ILE A 99 1.28 -16.64 12.88
CA ILE A 99 1.82 -16.96 11.56
C ILE A 99 3.34 -17.16 11.60
N LEU A 100 4.08 -16.35 12.38
CA LEU A 100 5.53 -16.49 12.54
C LEU A 100 5.95 -17.80 13.19
N LYS A 101 5.06 -18.42 13.99
CA LYS A 101 5.27 -19.75 14.59
C LYS A 101 5.05 -20.91 13.63
N LEU A 102 4.50 -20.66 12.44
CA LEU A 102 4.27 -21.68 11.42
C LEU A 102 5.47 -21.78 10.46
N ASN A 103 5.60 -22.96 9.84
CA ASN A 103 6.56 -23.19 8.74
C ASN A 103 6.26 -22.27 7.55
N GLU A 104 7.27 -21.99 6.72
CA GLU A 104 7.14 -21.07 5.58
C GLU A 104 6.00 -21.44 4.62
N ASN A 105 5.80 -22.74 4.40
CA ASN A 105 4.77 -23.31 3.55
C ASN A 105 3.80 -24.18 4.37
N PHE A 106 3.22 -23.59 5.42
CA PHE A 106 2.24 -24.26 6.28
C PHE A 106 1.08 -24.92 5.50
N SER A 107 0.40 -25.88 6.12
CA SER A 107 -0.73 -26.59 5.49
C SER A 107 -1.91 -25.66 5.20
N GLY A 108 -2.63 -25.94 4.11
CA GLY A 108 -3.81 -25.20 3.66
C GLY A 108 -3.48 -23.89 2.91
N PRO A 109 -4.52 -23.25 2.35
CA PRO A 109 -4.41 -21.96 1.65
C PRO A 109 -4.23 -20.74 2.57
N VAL A 110 -3.97 -19.58 1.95
CA VAL A 110 -3.72 -18.30 2.64
C VAL A 110 -4.31 -17.10 1.87
N GLY A 111 -4.84 -16.12 2.58
CA GLY A 111 -5.10 -14.78 2.05
C GLY A 111 -6.45 -14.57 1.36
N LEU A 112 -6.55 -13.41 0.70
CA LEU A 112 -7.77 -12.82 0.15
C LEU A 112 -8.49 -13.74 -0.84
N ILE A 113 -7.76 -14.56 -1.59
CA ILE A 113 -8.32 -15.51 -2.56
C ILE A 113 -7.84 -16.95 -2.31
N GLN A 114 -7.44 -17.26 -1.06
CA GLN A 114 -6.97 -18.58 -0.65
C GLN A 114 -5.83 -19.14 -1.54
N PHE A 115 -4.73 -18.39 -1.70
CA PHE A 115 -3.54 -18.82 -2.44
C PHE A 115 -3.06 -20.21 -1.99
N THR A 116 -3.14 -21.18 -2.90
CA THR A 116 -2.67 -22.55 -2.68
C THR A 116 -1.16 -22.66 -2.90
N GLU A 117 -0.57 -23.78 -2.48
CA GLU A 117 0.86 -24.06 -2.75
C GLU A 117 1.15 -24.05 -4.25
N ASP A 118 0.28 -24.63 -5.07
CA ASP A 118 0.45 -24.68 -6.53
C ASP A 118 0.30 -23.30 -7.18
N ALA A 119 -0.63 -22.47 -6.68
CA ALA A 119 -0.76 -21.09 -7.11
C ALA A 119 0.51 -20.27 -6.80
N ILE A 120 1.09 -20.44 -5.60
CA ILE A 120 2.32 -19.77 -5.20
C ILE A 120 3.50 -20.22 -6.06
N LYS A 121 3.62 -21.53 -6.35
CA LYS A 121 4.65 -22.06 -7.25
C LYS A 121 4.52 -21.48 -8.66
N ALA A 122 3.30 -21.38 -9.19
CA ALA A 122 3.03 -20.75 -10.48
C ALA A 122 3.42 -19.27 -10.48
N LEU A 123 3.01 -18.51 -9.45
CA LEU A 123 3.38 -17.09 -9.29
C LEU A 123 4.89 -16.90 -9.25
N ASN A 124 5.58 -17.69 -8.44
CA ASN A 124 7.05 -17.64 -8.32
C ASN A 124 7.73 -17.88 -9.67
N LYS A 125 7.28 -18.91 -10.40
CA LYS A 125 7.82 -19.25 -11.71
C LYS A 125 7.57 -18.15 -12.76
N GLU A 126 6.32 -17.73 -12.92
CA GLU A 126 5.93 -16.79 -13.99
C GLU A 126 6.40 -15.35 -13.74
N ASN A 127 6.64 -14.97 -12.48
CA ASN A 127 7.01 -13.61 -12.11
C ASN A 127 8.43 -13.50 -11.50
N SER A 128 9.22 -14.58 -11.50
CA SER A 128 10.55 -14.61 -10.86
C SER A 128 10.52 -14.16 -9.39
N LEU A 129 9.53 -14.65 -8.62
CA LEU A 129 9.32 -14.29 -7.22
C LEU A 129 9.81 -15.38 -6.28
N ILE A 130 10.01 -15.00 -5.01
CA ILE A 130 10.32 -15.92 -3.91
C ILE A 130 9.23 -15.78 -2.83
N LEU A 131 7.99 -16.05 -3.19
CA LEU A 131 6.85 -16.07 -2.28
C LEU A 131 6.76 -17.39 -1.53
N THR A 132 6.29 -17.29 -0.29
CA THR A 132 5.90 -18.41 0.56
C THR A 132 4.54 -18.10 1.17
N LYS A 133 3.84 -19.11 1.68
CA LYS A 133 2.54 -18.88 2.34
C LYS A 133 2.68 -17.92 3.53
N ARG A 134 3.78 -18.05 4.29
CA ARG A 134 4.11 -17.14 5.40
C ARG A 134 4.34 -15.71 4.93
N LYS A 135 5.06 -15.48 3.82
CA LYS A 135 5.25 -14.13 3.27
C LYS A 135 3.92 -13.49 2.90
N LEU A 136 3.04 -14.22 2.20
CA LEU A 136 1.71 -13.72 1.85
C LEU A 136 0.86 -13.43 3.10
N ALA A 137 0.90 -14.30 4.11
CA ALA A 137 0.14 -14.13 5.35
C ALA A 137 0.57 -12.92 6.20
N LEU A 138 1.82 -12.45 6.06
CA LEU A 138 2.37 -11.34 6.82
C LEU A 138 2.15 -9.96 6.16
N MET A 139 1.74 -9.95 4.89
CA MET A 139 1.38 -8.73 4.16
C MET A 139 0.11 -8.11 4.73
N THR A 140 -0.06 -6.82 4.46
CA THR A 140 -1.37 -6.16 4.54
C THR A 140 -2.30 -6.67 3.44
N ASN A 141 -3.60 -6.47 3.63
CA ASN A 141 -4.59 -6.76 2.60
C ASN A 141 -4.34 -5.95 1.31
N ILE A 142 -3.95 -4.68 1.42
CA ILE A 142 -3.63 -3.83 0.26
C ILE A 142 -2.39 -4.32 -0.51
N GLU A 143 -1.31 -4.71 0.18
CA GLU A 143 -0.12 -5.28 -0.49
C GLU A 143 -0.47 -6.60 -1.19
N GLN A 144 -1.30 -7.44 -0.55
CA GLN A 144 -1.66 -8.74 -1.12
C GLN A 144 -2.47 -8.62 -2.43
N LEU A 145 -3.18 -7.50 -2.65
CA LEU A 145 -3.89 -7.24 -3.90
C LEU A 145 -2.99 -7.23 -5.14
N ASP A 146 -1.71 -6.88 -5.01
CA ASP A 146 -0.77 -6.95 -6.16
C ASP A 146 -0.57 -8.40 -6.61
N TYR A 147 -0.57 -9.35 -5.67
CA TYR A 147 -0.47 -10.77 -5.96
C TYR A 147 -1.79 -11.37 -6.44
N VAL A 148 -2.92 -10.81 -6.00
CA VAL A 148 -4.24 -11.13 -6.57
C VAL A 148 -4.26 -10.77 -8.05
N LYS A 149 -3.81 -9.57 -8.43
CA LYS A 149 -3.68 -9.18 -9.83
C LYS A 149 -2.79 -10.16 -10.61
N LYS A 150 -1.57 -10.42 -10.11
CA LYS A 150 -0.62 -11.35 -10.74
C LYS A 150 -1.19 -12.76 -10.91
N TYR A 151 -2.02 -13.21 -9.97
CA TYR A 151 -2.68 -14.51 -10.04
C TYR A 151 -3.65 -14.60 -11.23
N PHE A 152 -4.46 -13.57 -11.45
CA PHE A 152 -5.34 -13.51 -12.63
C PHE A 152 -4.55 -13.30 -13.95
N GLU A 153 -3.33 -12.76 -13.88
CA GLU A 153 -2.44 -12.65 -15.03
C GLU A 153 -1.78 -13.98 -15.43
N LEU A 154 -1.67 -14.94 -14.50
CA LEU A 154 -1.06 -16.26 -14.76
C LEU A 154 -1.63 -16.88 -16.02
N TYR A 155 -0.76 -17.33 -16.92
CA TYR A 155 -1.14 -17.99 -18.17
C TYR A 155 -2.17 -17.20 -19.00
N LYS A 156 -2.22 -15.87 -18.81
CA LYS A 156 -3.18 -14.95 -19.43
C LYS A 156 -4.65 -15.31 -19.12
N TRP A 157 -4.93 -15.87 -17.95
CA TRP A 157 -6.29 -16.26 -17.54
C TRP A 157 -7.29 -15.10 -17.55
N HIS A 158 -6.88 -13.89 -17.18
CA HIS A 158 -7.70 -12.67 -17.29
C HIS A 158 -8.33 -12.47 -18.67
N LYS A 159 -7.68 -12.93 -19.76
CA LYS A 159 -8.24 -12.82 -21.13
C LYS A 159 -9.42 -13.78 -21.37
N LYS A 160 -9.49 -14.88 -20.62
CA LYS A 160 -10.55 -15.90 -20.71
C LYS A 160 -11.76 -15.58 -19.83
N ILE A 161 -11.57 -14.82 -18.76
CA ILE A 161 -12.63 -14.34 -17.86
C ILE A 161 -13.48 -13.29 -18.60
N LYS A 162 -14.78 -13.55 -18.77
CA LYS A 162 -15.69 -12.64 -19.50
C LYS A 162 -16.76 -12.03 -18.61
N SER A 163 -17.08 -12.67 -17.50
CA SER A 163 -18.05 -12.20 -16.52
C SER A 163 -17.51 -12.29 -15.08
N PRO A 164 -18.11 -11.57 -14.12
CA PRO A 164 -17.74 -11.63 -12.71
C PRO A 164 -17.72 -13.04 -12.11
N GLU A 165 -18.63 -13.92 -12.54
CA GLU A 165 -18.74 -15.31 -12.07
C GLU A 165 -17.49 -16.13 -12.45
N ASP A 166 -16.88 -15.83 -13.60
CA ASP A 166 -15.64 -16.48 -14.05
C ASP A 166 -14.46 -16.16 -13.13
N ILE A 167 -14.51 -15.05 -12.36
CA ILE A 167 -13.49 -14.73 -11.36
C ILE A 167 -13.50 -15.79 -10.26
N TYR A 168 -14.68 -16.18 -9.78
CA TYR A 168 -14.79 -17.21 -8.75
C TYR A 168 -14.38 -18.58 -9.29
N LEU A 169 -14.80 -18.90 -10.50
CA LEU A 169 -14.40 -20.14 -11.16
C LEU A 169 -12.88 -20.19 -11.36
N GLN A 170 -12.22 -19.08 -11.68
CA GLN A 170 -10.76 -19.06 -11.76
C GLN A 170 -10.08 -19.38 -10.43
N VAL A 171 -10.63 -18.91 -9.30
CA VAL A 171 -10.06 -19.18 -7.97
C VAL A 171 -10.32 -20.63 -7.54
N PHE A 172 -11.52 -21.13 -7.79
CA PHE A 172 -11.99 -22.41 -7.24
C PHE A 172 -11.87 -23.60 -8.20
N ALA A 173 -12.30 -23.44 -9.45
CA ALA A 173 -12.35 -24.50 -10.46
C ALA A 173 -12.24 -23.95 -11.90
N PRO A 174 -11.01 -23.61 -12.37
CA PRO A 174 -10.81 -22.97 -13.68
C PRO A 174 -11.40 -23.73 -14.88
N ILE A 175 -11.59 -25.04 -14.74
CA ILE A 175 -12.22 -25.91 -15.75
C ILE A 175 -13.67 -25.53 -16.07
N GLY A 176 -14.33 -24.80 -15.17
CA GLY A 176 -15.71 -24.33 -15.31
C GLY A 176 -15.88 -23.03 -16.09
N ILE A 177 -14.79 -22.30 -16.37
CA ILE A 177 -14.85 -21.01 -17.06
C ILE A 177 -15.49 -21.17 -18.45
N GLY A 178 -16.50 -20.35 -18.73
CA GLY A 178 -17.24 -20.39 -20.00
C GLY A 178 -18.06 -21.67 -20.24
N LYS A 179 -18.28 -22.51 -19.21
CA LYS A 179 -19.12 -23.71 -19.31
C LYS A 179 -20.58 -23.42 -18.92
N GLN A 180 -21.47 -24.32 -19.34
CA GLN A 180 -22.90 -24.26 -19.00
C GLN A 180 -23.16 -24.59 -17.51
N PRO A 181 -24.31 -24.17 -16.94
CA PRO A 181 -24.61 -24.34 -15.51
C PRO A 181 -24.49 -25.78 -14.96
N ASP A 182 -24.90 -26.79 -15.73
CA ASP A 182 -24.85 -28.19 -15.31
C ASP A 182 -23.51 -28.88 -15.59
N TYR A 183 -22.47 -28.13 -15.99
CA TYR A 183 -21.16 -28.70 -16.22
C TYR A 183 -20.56 -29.22 -14.91
N VAL A 184 -20.20 -30.50 -14.88
CA VAL A 184 -19.57 -31.17 -13.74
C VAL A 184 -18.12 -30.71 -13.60
N LEU A 185 -17.80 -30.07 -12.49
CA LEU A 185 -16.46 -29.64 -12.14
C LEU A 185 -15.70 -30.79 -11.50
N TYR A 186 -16.27 -31.35 -10.44
CA TYR A 186 -15.72 -32.47 -9.69
C TYR A 186 -16.83 -33.47 -9.40
N GLU A 187 -16.48 -34.74 -9.31
CA GLU A 187 -17.38 -35.87 -9.08
C GLU A 187 -16.68 -36.83 -8.12
N GLU A 188 -17.45 -37.38 -7.19
CA GLU A 188 -16.98 -38.43 -6.29
C GLU A 188 -16.84 -39.75 -7.04
N TYR A 189 -15.76 -40.48 -6.76
CA TYR A 189 -15.57 -41.82 -7.29
C TYR A 189 -15.31 -42.78 -6.14
N LEU A 190 -16.10 -43.84 -6.05
CA LEU A 190 -15.89 -44.89 -5.06
C LEU A 190 -14.54 -45.60 -5.26
N PHE A 191 -14.15 -45.81 -6.53
CA PHE A 191 -12.89 -46.45 -6.93
C PHE A 191 -12.22 -45.69 -8.09
N PRO A 192 -11.52 -44.57 -7.85
CA PRO A 192 -10.89 -43.79 -8.91
C PRO A 192 -9.65 -44.51 -9.47
N ILE A 193 -9.66 -44.84 -10.75
CA ILE A 193 -8.60 -45.60 -11.44
C ILE A 193 -7.69 -44.63 -12.20
N THR A 194 -8.27 -43.73 -12.99
CA THR A 194 -7.51 -42.81 -13.84
C THR A 194 -6.93 -41.64 -13.05
N LYS A 195 -5.88 -40.99 -13.57
CA LYS A 195 -5.32 -39.78 -12.95
C LYS A 195 -6.37 -38.65 -12.86
N LYS A 196 -7.28 -38.59 -13.83
CA LYS A 196 -8.36 -37.59 -13.88
C LYS A 196 -9.41 -37.87 -12.80
N GLU A 197 -9.86 -39.12 -12.66
CA GLU A 197 -10.77 -39.54 -11.59
C GLU A 197 -10.17 -39.27 -10.22
N LYS A 198 -8.90 -39.65 -9.99
CA LYS A 198 -8.22 -39.41 -8.71
C LYS A 198 -8.12 -37.92 -8.36
N ALA A 199 -7.88 -37.07 -9.36
CA ALA A 199 -7.83 -35.62 -9.16
C ALA A 199 -9.23 -35.05 -8.90
N SER A 200 -10.24 -35.50 -9.65
CA SER A 200 -11.64 -35.13 -9.47
C SER A 200 -12.15 -35.51 -8.08
N ASP A 201 -11.99 -36.77 -7.69
CA ASP A 201 -12.41 -37.31 -6.40
C ASP A 201 -11.76 -36.56 -5.23
N LYS A 202 -10.45 -36.30 -5.32
CA LYS A 202 -9.73 -35.49 -4.32
C LYS A 202 -10.29 -34.07 -4.22
N ALA A 203 -10.59 -33.43 -5.35
CA ALA A 203 -11.14 -32.09 -5.39
C ALA A 203 -12.59 -32.07 -4.88
N TYR A 204 -13.40 -33.09 -5.19
CA TYR A 204 -14.74 -33.27 -4.66
C TYR A 204 -14.70 -33.39 -3.14
N LYS A 205 -13.93 -34.34 -2.58
CA LYS A 205 -13.81 -34.56 -1.12
C LYS A 205 -13.32 -33.33 -0.35
N SER A 206 -12.44 -32.54 -0.96
CA SER A 206 -11.98 -31.28 -0.34
C SER A 206 -13.06 -30.20 -0.27
N ASN A 207 -14.13 -30.35 -1.06
CA ASN A 207 -15.16 -29.36 -1.29
C ASN A 207 -16.59 -29.93 -1.17
N GLU A 208 -16.77 -31.11 -0.58
CA GLU A 208 -18.04 -31.87 -0.53
C GLU A 208 -19.22 -31.02 -0.04
N SER A 209 -18.96 -30.03 0.81
CA SER A 209 -19.96 -29.07 1.30
C SER A 209 -20.69 -28.31 0.18
N VAL A 210 -20.08 -28.11 -0.98
CA VAL A 210 -20.70 -27.42 -2.13
C VAL A 210 -21.86 -28.24 -2.68
N ASP A 211 -21.74 -29.56 -2.69
CA ASP A 211 -22.78 -30.47 -3.14
C ASP A 211 -23.74 -30.79 -1.98
N THR A 212 -23.20 -31.27 -0.85
CA THR A 212 -23.98 -31.78 0.29
C THR A 212 -24.78 -30.72 1.07
N LYS A 213 -24.28 -29.48 1.18
CA LYS A 213 -24.94 -28.40 1.94
C LYS A 213 -25.56 -27.34 1.04
N ASP A 214 -24.87 -26.99 -0.03
CA ASP A 214 -25.27 -25.89 -0.90
C ASP A 214 -25.95 -26.37 -2.20
N GLY A 215 -25.74 -27.64 -2.57
CA GLY A 215 -26.15 -28.27 -3.83
C GLY A 215 -27.31 -29.26 -3.68
N ASN A 216 -27.36 -30.22 -4.60
CA ASN A 216 -28.44 -31.20 -4.69
C ASN A 216 -28.10 -32.58 -4.12
N ASN A 217 -26.87 -32.77 -3.63
CA ASN A 217 -26.37 -34.02 -3.05
C ASN A 217 -26.44 -35.17 -4.04
N ASP A 218 -25.94 -34.95 -5.27
CA ASP A 218 -25.91 -35.92 -6.36
C ASP A 218 -24.50 -36.49 -6.67
N ASP A 219 -23.57 -36.32 -5.72
CA ASP A 219 -22.17 -36.75 -5.76
C ASP A 219 -21.34 -36.01 -6.82
N LYS A 220 -21.85 -34.87 -7.33
CA LYS A 220 -21.17 -34.00 -8.28
C LYS A 220 -21.21 -32.57 -7.80
N ILE A 221 -20.10 -31.87 -7.97
CA ILE A 221 -20.03 -30.42 -7.85
C ILE A 221 -20.17 -29.83 -9.25
N GLN A 222 -21.30 -29.19 -9.50
CA GLN A 222 -21.64 -28.59 -10.77
C GLN A 222 -21.38 -27.09 -10.75
N ARG A 223 -21.19 -26.49 -11.93
CA ARG A 223 -20.92 -25.05 -12.06
C ARG A 223 -21.97 -24.18 -11.36
N LYS A 224 -23.26 -24.52 -11.46
CA LYS A 224 -24.34 -23.76 -10.80
C LYS A 224 -24.24 -23.79 -9.26
N GLU A 225 -23.79 -24.89 -8.69
CA GLU A 225 -23.78 -25.09 -7.24
C GLU A 225 -22.66 -24.28 -6.59
N ILE A 226 -21.48 -24.29 -7.22
CA ILE A 226 -20.41 -23.42 -6.75
C ILE A 226 -20.80 -21.94 -6.89
N LEU A 227 -21.42 -21.55 -8.02
CA LEU A 227 -21.82 -20.16 -8.24
C LEU A 227 -22.91 -19.68 -7.29
N LYS A 228 -23.68 -20.56 -6.65
CA LYS A 228 -24.61 -20.18 -5.58
C LYS A 228 -23.90 -19.46 -4.43
N ARG A 229 -22.72 -19.93 -4.01
CA ARG A 229 -21.91 -19.25 -2.98
C ARG A 229 -21.49 -17.85 -3.40
N TYR A 230 -21.17 -17.68 -4.67
CA TYR A 230 -20.84 -16.37 -5.23
C TYR A 230 -22.05 -15.44 -5.24
N GLU A 231 -23.22 -15.92 -5.68
CA GLU A 231 -24.46 -15.12 -5.69
C GLU A 231 -24.93 -14.76 -4.28
N ASP A 232 -24.80 -15.68 -3.32
CA ASP A 232 -25.09 -15.43 -1.91
C ASP A 232 -24.16 -14.35 -1.35
N SER A 233 -22.86 -14.46 -1.62
CA SER A 233 -21.87 -13.45 -1.24
C SER A 233 -22.12 -12.09 -1.88
N LYS A 234 -22.50 -12.08 -3.17
CA LYS A 234 -22.87 -10.85 -3.89
C LYS A 234 -24.09 -10.20 -3.26
N THR A 235 -25.14 -10.98 -2.99
CA THR A 235 -26.39 -10.52 -2.37
C THR A 235 -26.19 -9.99 -0.95
N ASN A 236 -25.38 -10.67 -0.14
CA ASN A 236 -25.04 -10.21 1.21
C ASN A 236 -24.13 -8.98 1.17
N GLY A 237 -23.20 -8.93 0.22
CA GLY A 237 -22.31 -7.80 0.03
C GLY A 237 -23.03 -6.49 -0.32
N GLU A 238 -24.16 -6.55 -1.03
CA GLU A 238 -25.00 -5.35 -1.27
C GLU A 238 -25.54 -4.74 0.04
N LYS A 239 -25.79 -5.58 1.06
CA LYS A 239 -26.23 -5.12 2.39
C LYS A 239 -25.07 -4.56 3.22
N GLU A 240 -23.85 -4.94 2.87
CA GLU A 240 -22.59 -4.59 3.56
C GLU A 240 -21.81 -3.52 2.80
N LYS A 241 -22.50 -2.71 2.00
CA LYS A 241 -21.93 -1.51 1.39
C LYS A 241 -21.54 -0.48 2.42
N GLU A 242 -20.61 0.39 2.02
CA GLU A 242 -20.18 1.50 2.88
C GLU A 242 -21.33 2.48 3.07
N ASN A 243 -21.67 2.77 4.33
CA ASN A 243 -22.71 3.74 4.67
C ASN A 243 -22.11 5.06 5.18
N ASP A 244 -20.87 5.03 5.66
CA ASP A 244 -20.14 6.21 6.12
C ASP A 244 -18.89 6.41 5.25
N PHE A 245 -19.10 7.01 4.09
CA PHE A 245 -17.98 7.52 3.34
C PHE A 245 -17.49 8.79 4.05
N ALA A 246 -16.32 8.75 4.70
CA ALA A 246 -15.73 9.91 5.36
C ALA A 246 -15.67 11.13 4.41
N CYS A 247 -16.69 11.99 4.48
CA CYS A 247 -16.83 13.15 3.62
C CYS A 247 -16.27 14.37 4.35
N GLY A 248 -14.99 14.65 4.14
CA GLY A 248 -14.39 15.92 4.56
C GLY A 248 -14.84 17.06 3.63
N LYS A 249 -15.03 18.28 4.18
CA LYS A 249 -15.14 19.49 3.36
C LYS A 249 -13.94 19.59 2.44
N ILE A 250 -14.17 19.45 1.13
CA ILE A 250 -13.15 19.63 0.10
C ILE A 250 -12.71 21.09 0.12
N LYS A 251 -11.46 21.33 0.53
CA LYS A 251 -10.68 22.41 -0.08
C LYS A 251 -10.32 21.95 -1.48
N LYS A 252 -10.53 22.83 -2.46
CA LYS A 252 -10.38 22.60 -3.90
C LYS A 252 -9.24 21.63 -4.27
N GLU A 253 -9.63 20.57 -4.97
CA GLU A 253 -8.86 19.74 -5.91
C GLU A 253 -7.50 19.20 -5.44
N GLU A 254 -7.50 17.99 -4.87
CA GLU A 254 -6.41 17.05 -5.12
C GLU A 254 -6.85 16.09 -6.24
N THR A 255 -6.19 16.21 -7.39
CA THR A 255 -6.20 15.21 -8.45
C THR A 255 -5.84 13.85 -7.86
N ILE A 256 -6.64 12.82 -8.15
CA ILE A 256 -6.28 11.44 -7.85
C ILE A 256 -4.98 11.15 -8.60
N SER A 257 -3.90 11.23 -7.85
CA SER A 257 -2.58 10.97 -8.35
C SER A 257 -2.37 9.46 -8.40
N ASN A 258 -2.16 8.94 -9.62
CA ASN A 258 -1.57 7.61 -9.87
C ASN A 258 -0.08 7.56 -9.47
N SER A 259 0.33 8.34 -8.46
CA SER A 259 1.74 8.44 -8.11
C SER A 259 2.24 7.13 -7.55
N LEU A 260 3.35 6.68 -8.12
CA LEU A 260 4.19 5.59 -7.61
C LEU A 260 4.91 5.97 -6.30
N TRP A 261 4.57 7.09 -5.66
CA TRP A 261 5.30 7.60 -4.50
C TRP A 261 5.29 6.63 -3.32
N HIS A 262 6.50 6.18 -2.97
CA HIS A 262 6.81 5.57 -1.70
C HIS A 262 7.51 6.58 -0.79
N ASN A 263 7.22 6.54 0.51
CA ASN A 263 7.96 7.36 1.47
C ASN A 263 9.45 6.95 1.53
N PRO A 264 10.38 7.88 1.82
CA PRO A 264 11.81 7.55 1.89
C PRO A 264 12.16 6.55 3.02
N LEU A 265 11.27 6.40 4.01
CA LEU A 265 11.28 5.38 5.05
C LEU A 265 9.85 4.81 5.22
N ASP A 266 9.73 3.52 5.52
CA ASP A 266 8.42 2.86 5.74
C ASP A 266 7.64 3.53 6.89
N ASN A 267 8.35 3.95 7.95
CA ASN A 267 7.81 4.72 9.06
C ASN A 267 8.42 6.12 9.07
N SER A 268 7.98 6.98 8.14
CA SER A 268 8.48 8.35 8.00
C SER A 268 7.90 9.27 9.07
N GLN A 269 8.58 9.39 10.20
CA GLN A 269 8.26 10.36 11.26
C GLN A 269 9.26 11.50 11.23
N ARG A 270 8.80 12.74 11.47
CA ARG A 270 9.73 13.86 11.70
C ARG A 270 10.45 13.68 13.04
N THR A 271 11.70 14.12 13.13
CA THR A 271 12.43 14.14 14.40
C THR A 271 11.71 15.02 15.44
N TYR A 272 11.49 14.49 16.63
CA TYR A 272 10.91 15.20 17.78
C TYR A 272 11.97 16.01 18.55
N TYR A 273 13.18 15.46 18.64
CA TYR A 273 14.34 16.09 19.27
C TYR A 273 15.28 16.69 18.21
N ASN A 274 15.99 17.76 18.58
CA ASN A 274 17.09 18.30 17.78
C ASN A 274 18.43 17.60 18.10
N SER A 275 19.50 18.04 17.43
CA SER A 275 20.87 17.53 17.63
C SER A 275 21.47 17.73 19.02
N ASN A 276 20.82 18.49 19.90
CA ASN A 276 21.20 18.64 21.31
C ASN A 276 20.27 17.84 22.24
N GLY A 277 19.38 17.02 21.68
CA GLY A 277 18.43 16.22 22.45
C GLY A 277 17.27 17.02 23.07
N VAL A 278 17.03 18.25 22.64
CA VAL A 278 15.94 19.11 23.13
C VAL A 278 14.70 18.94 22.24
N ILE A 279 13.50 18.91 22.84
CA ILE A 279 12.23 18.83 22.12
C ILE A 279 12.07 20.09 21.25
N LYS A 280 12.29 19.95 19.95
CA LYS A 280 12.21 21.03 18.94
C LYS A 280 11.94 20.41 17.57
N SER A 281 10.73 19.89 17.38
CA SER A 281 10.33 19.23 16.12
C SER A 281 10.45 20.13 14.89
N SER A 282 10.28 21.45 15.07
CA SER A 282 10.47 22.45 14.02
C SER A 282 11.87 22.39 13.40
N ASN A 283 12.91 22.01 14.16
CA ASN A 283 14.28 21.95 13.64
C ASN A 283 14.43 20.92 12.51
N GLY A 284 13.58 19.90 12.45
CA GLY A 284 13.60 18.90 11.38
C GLY A 284 12.82 19.32 10.13
N ALA A 285 12.03 20.40 10.17
CA ALA A 285 11.24 20.86 9.03
C ALA A 285 12.08 21.67 8.01
N PHE A 286 11.54 21.92 6.82
CA PHE A 286 12.22 22.71 5.80
C PHE A 286 12.01 24.22 6.01
N GLY A 287 13.07 25.01 5.88
CA GLY A 287 12.99 26.48 5.96
C GLY A 287 13.90 27.10 7.04
N PRO A 288 13.80 28.42 7.31
CA PRO A 288 14.46 29.12 8.40
C PRO A 288 13.93 28.74 9.80
N VAL A 289 13.84 27.44 10.07
CA VAL A 289 13.21 26.84 11.26
C VAL A 289 14.21 26.50 12.38
N ARG A 290 15.49 26.75 12.16
CA ARG A 290 16.57 26.64 13.17
C ARG A 290 17.05 28.03 13.57
N THR A 291 17.86 28.11 14.61
CA THR A 291 18.52 29.35 15.05
C THR A 291 20.04 29.23 14.99
N LYS A 292 20.71 30.36 14.78
CA LYS A 292 22.16 30.53 14.93
C LYS A 292 22.44 31.84 15.68
N ILE A 293 23.55 31.90 16.41
CA ILE A 293 23.99 33.12 17.07
C ILE A 293 25.12 33.73 16.25
N VAL A 294 24.98 35.00 15.88
CA VAL A 294 26.01 35.78 15.19
C VAL A 294 26.15 37.12 15.90
N ASN A 295 27.34 37.40 16.44
CA ASN A 295 27.65 38.63 17.19
C ASN A 295 26.61 38.92 18.30
N GLY A 296 26.25 37.88 19.07
CA GLY A 296 25.26 37.97 20.16
C GLY A 296 23.79 38.06 19.70
N LYS A 297 23.50 38.15 18.40
CA LYS A 297 22.14 38.18 17.86
C LYS A 297 21.67 36.79 17.44
N ILE A 298 20.44 36.43 17.83
CA ILE A 298 19.78 35.20 17.40
C ILE A 298 19.19 35.44 16.01
N LEU A 299 19.71 34.72 15.01
CA LEU A 299 19.27 34.80 13.62
C LEU A 299 18.66 33.46 13.18
N PRO A 300 17.69 33.45 12.27
CA PRO A 300 17.21 32.23 11.65
C PRO A 300 18.32 31.51 10.88
N LYS A 301 18.30 30.18 10.93
CA LYS A 301 19.18 29.28 10.17
C LYS A 301 18.29 28.37 9.33
N ASN A 302 18.63 28.28 8.04
CA ASN A 302 17.92 27.41 7.10
C ASN A 302 18.22 25.94 7.40
N HIS A 303 17.19 25.12 7.28
CA HIS A 303 17.27 23.68 7.12
C HIS A 303 16.83 23.32 5.70
N GLN A 304 17.70 22.63 4.96
CA GLN A 304 17.61 22.49 3.50
C GLN A 304 16.78 21.27 3.07
N GLY A 305 16.24 20.51 4.02
CA GLY A 305 15.46 19.31 3.77
C GLY A 305 14.50 19.01 4.91
N LEU A 306 14.19 17.73 5.07
CA LEU A 306 13.36 17.17 6.13
C LEU A 306 14.16 16.11 6.88
N ASP A 307 14.25 16.24 8.21
CA ASP A 307 14.87 15.23 9.06
C ASP A 307 13.82 14.23 9.51
N LEU A 308 13.95 13.01 9.00
CA LEU A 308 13.08 11.89 9.33
C LEU A 308 13.77 11.00 10.35
N PHE A 309 13.13 10.81 11.50
CA PHE A 309 13.64 9.96 12.57
C PHE A 309 13.88 8.53 12.06
N ALA A 310 15.11 8.05 12.25
CA ALA A 310 15.52 6.71 11.85
C ALA A 310 16.78 6.31 12.61
N ASP A 311 16.78 5.15 13.24
CA ASP A 311 18.01 4.61 13.84
C ASP A 311 19.00 4.20 12.72
N ILE A 312 20.28 4.07 13.06
CA ILE A 312 21.31 3.62 12.10
C ILE A 312 20.94 2.24 11.54
N GLY A 313 21.04 2.08 10.22
CA GLY A 313 20.72 0.82 9.56
C GLY A 313 19.25 0.68 9.15
N THR A 314 18.43 1.72 9.34
CA THR A 314 17.04 1.72 8.84
C THR A 314 17.06 1.74 7.30
N PRO A 315 16.30 0.85 6.62
CA PRO A 315 16.23 0.84 5.17
C PRO A 315 15.64 2.14 4.59
N CYS A 316 16.37 2.78 3.67
CA CYS A 316 15.88 3.88 2.85
C CYS A 316 15.28 3.33 1.55
N LYS A 317 14.13 3.86 1.14
CA LYS A 317 13.39 3.43 -0.06
C LYS A 317 13.51 4.45 -1.18
N ALA A 318 13.59 3.98 -2.42
CA ALA A 318 13.40 4.84 -3.59
C ALA A 318 11.98 5.39 -3.60
N CYS A 319 11.82 6.72 -3.59
CA CYS A 319 10.50 7.31 -3.51
C CYS A 319 9.71 7.19 -4.81
N LEU A 320 10.39 7.11 -5.94
CA LEU A 320 9.80 6.92 -7.27
C LEU A 320 10.70 5.99 -8.07
N ASN A 321 10.19 5.48 -9.20
CA ASN A 321 11.05 4.92 -10.23
C ASN A 321 12.06 5.99 -10.67
N GLY A 322 13.32 5.60 -10.83
CA GLY A 322 14.36 6.56 -11.18
C GLY A 322 15.72 5.92 -11.37
N ASN A 323 16.73 6.77 -11.53
CA ASN A 323 18.11 6.36 -11.73
C ASN A 323 19.00 6.90 -10.61
N ILE A 324 19.73 6.02 -9.93
CA ILE A 324 20.75 6.45 -8.98
C ILE A 324 21.89 7.07 -9.78
N VAL A 325 22.09 8.37 -9.61
CA VAL A 325 23.08 9.16 -10.38
C VAL A 325 24.31 9.54 -9.56
N SER A 326 24.28 9.36 -8.23
CA SER A 326 25.40 9.63 -7.34
C SER A 326 25.33 8.81 -6.06
N TYR A 327 26.48 8.37 -5.57
CA TYR A 327 26.70 8.04 -4.16
C TYR A 327 28.08 8.54 -3.75
N THR A 328 28.14 9.61 -2.97
CA THR A 328 29.38 10.33 -2.65
C THR A 328 29.39 10.83 -1.22
N ASN A 329 30.56 10.94 -0.61
CA ASN A 329 30.71 11.62 0.67
C ASN A 329 30.87 13.13 0.43
N GLU A 330 29.97 13.93 0.99
CA GLU A 330 29.91 15.39 0.87
C GLU A 330 30.40 16.11 2.14
N GLY A 331 31.39 15.51 2.81
CA GLY A 331 32.13 16.14 3.91
C GLY A 331 31.65 15.76 5.31
N ASN A 332 32.60 15.71 6.24
CA ASN A 332 32.37 15.32 7.63
C ASN A 332 31.61 16.38 8.43
N ASP A 333 31.71 17.65 8.08
CA ASP A 333 30.94 18.74 8.70
C ASP A 333 29.63 19.04 7.93
N GLY A 334 29.39 18.30 6.84
CA GLY A 334 28.27 18.45 5.92
C GLY A 334 27.32 17.25 5.95
N TYR A 335 26.86 16.84 4.77
CA TYR A 335 25.85 15.80 4.61
C TYR A 335 26.37 14.36 4.80
N GLY A 336 27.68 14.16 4.89
CA GLY A 336 28.27 12.83 4.94
C GLY A 336 28.02 12.05 3.65
N ASN A 337 27.73 10.76 3.73
CA ASN A 337 27.42 9.95 2.57
C ASN A 337 26.02 10.30 2.03
N VAL A 338 25.96 10.70 0.77
CA VAL A 338 24.74 11.12 0.08
C VAL A 338 24.50 10.24 -1.14
N LEU A 339 23.29 9.67 -1.22
CA LEU A 339 22.76 9.05 -2.44
C LEU A 339 21.84 10.04 -3.13
N VAL A 340 21.98 10.18 -4.45
CA VAL A 340 21.13 11.04 -5.28
C VAL A 340 20.39 10.21 -6.32
N LEU A 341 19.05 10.26 -6.25
CA LEU A 341 18.13 9.60 -7.17
C LEU A 341 17.53 10.65 -8.12
N GLU A 342 17.80 10.52 -9.42
CA GLU A 342 17.14 11.31 -10.46
C GLU A 342 15.76 10.69 -10.76
N VAL A 343 14.71 11.53 -10.73
CA VAL A 343 13.32 11.11 -10.95
C VAL A 343 12.63 11.98 -11.99
N ASN A 344 11.64 11.41 -12.68
CA ASN A 344 10.82 12.13 -13.64
C ASN A 344 9.96 13.20 -12.95
N GLY A 345 9.89 14.39 -13.53
CA GLY A 345 9.18 15.53 -12.96
C GLY A 345 7.66 15.39 -12.96
N GLU A 346 7.08 14.72 -13.95
CA GLU A 346 5.65 14.43 -13.98
C GLU A 346 5.26 13.49 -12.83
N GLU A 347 6.04 12.44 -12.60
CA GLU A 347 5.83 11.50 -11.50
C GLU A 347 5.99 12.16 -10.12
N LEU A 348 6.94 13.09 -9.98
CA LEU A 348 7.07 13.88 -8.76
C LEU A 348 5.89 14.84 -8.59
N ARG A 349 5.45 15.53 -9.64
CA ARG A 349 4.26 16.40 -9.60
C ARG A 349 3.02 15.64 -9.18
N LYS A 350 2.81 14.43 -9.72
CA LYS A 350 1.77 13.51 -9.26
C LYS A 350 1.93 13.23 -7.76
N ALA A 351 3.13 13.00 -7.26
CA ALA A 351 3.35 12.70 -5.84
C ALA A 351 3.04 13.84 -4.87
N LYS A 352 2.91 15.09 -5.35
CA LYS A 352 2.68 16.25 -4.49
C LYS A 352 1.33 16.14 -3.78
N LYS A 353 1.33 16.37 -2.48
CA LYS A 353 0.14 16.49 -1.63
C LYS A 353 -0.03 17.92 -1.11
N GLU A 354 -1.27 18.28 -0.79
CA GLU A 354 -1.56 19.47 0.00
C GLU A 354 -0.88 19.30 1.37
N TYR A 355 -0.13 20.33 1.75
CA TYR A 355 0.51 20.38 3.05
C TYR A 355 0.40 21.80 3.58
N LYS A 356 -0.29 21.92 4.72
CA LYS A 356 -0.32 23.16 5.47
C LYS A 356 0.96 23.25 6.30
N LEU A 357 1.75 24.29 6.06
CA LEU A 357 2.93 24.59 6.87
C LEU A 357 2.59 24.59 8.36
N GLU A 358 3.35 23.82 9.14
CA GLU A 358 3.13 23.60 10.56
C GLU A 358 3.84 24.66 11.41
N PHE A 359 4.94 25.23 10.91
CA PHE A 359 5.78 26.15 11.67
C PHE A 359 5.85 27.54 11.03
N VAL A 360 5.92 28.59 11.87
CA VAL A 360 5.90 30.01 11.46
C VAL A 360 6.93 30.35 10.37
N ASN A 361 8.12 29.77 10.46
CA ASN A 361 9.22 30.03 9.54
C ASN A 361 9.42 28.92 8.50
N GLU A 362 8.52 27.93 8.45
CA GLU A 362 8.55 26.93 7.41
C GLU A 362 8.30 27.58 6.04
N LYS A 363 8.83 26.98 4.97
CA LYS A 363 8.62 27.45 3.61
C LYS A 363 8.16 26.28 2.75
N GLU A 364 7.45 26.56 1.66
CA GLU A 364 7.09 25.52 0.68
C GLU A 364 8.26 25.24 -0.27
N LYS A 365 9.01 26.28 -0.65
CA LYS A 365 10.17 26.18 -1.53
C LYS A 365 11.12 27.35 -1.34
N GLY A 366 12.35 27.20 -1.82
CA GLY A 366 13.29 28.30 -1.95
C GLY A 366 13.36 28.85 -3.37
N ASP A 367 14.13 29.94 -3.51
CA ASP A 367 14.30 30.64 -4.79
C ASP A 367 14.87 29.70 -5.87
N GLY A 368 14.38 29.82 -7.09
CA GLY A 368 14.81 29.00 -8.24
C GLY A 368 14.25 27.59 -8.28
N PHE A 369 13.45 27.15 -7.30
CA PHE A 369 12.72 25.89 -7.42
C PHE A 369 11.51 26.03 -8.35
N ASP A 370 11.56 25.28 -9.44
CA ASP A 370 10.52 25.21 -10.47
C ASP A 370 9.92 23.81 -10.51
N LEU A 371 8.62 23.72 -10.20
CA LEU A 371 7.92 22.45 -10.11
C LEU A 371 7.61 21.88 -11.50
N ASP A 372 7.72 22.67 -12.56
CA ASP A 372 7.42 22.27 -13.93
C ASP A 372 8.62 21.65 -14.66
N ALA A 373 9.78 21.56 -14.01
CA ALA A 373 10.97 20.92 -14.57
C ALA A 373 10.74 19.43 -14.93
N ASP A 374 11.46 18.97 -15.96
CA ASP A 374 11.36 17.59 -16.46
C ASP A 374 11.91 16.55 -15.48
N LYS A 375 12.78 16.96 -14.57
CA LYS A 375 13.45 16.07 -13.64
C LYS A 375 13.84 16.74 -12.33
N PHE A 376 13.91 15.92 -11.30
CA PHE A 376 14.32 16.33 -9.95
C PHE A 376 15.30 15.31 -9.36
N TYR A 377 15.95 15.71 -8.28
CA TYR A 377 16.94 14.92 -7.58
C TYR A 377 16.54 14.77 -6.12
N LEU A 378 16.23 13.54 -5.72
CA LEU A 378 15.94 13.18 -4.35
C LEU A 378 17.25 12.80 -3.68
N ARG A 379 17.59 13.48 -2.58
CA ARG A 379 18.88 13.32 -1.90
C ARG A 379 18.66 12.69 -0.53
N TYR A 380 19.37 11.60 -0.29
CA TYR A 380 19.34 10.82 0.94
C TYR A 380 20.70 10.97 1.62
N ALA A 381 20.76 11.67 2.74
CA ALA A 381 22.01 12.05 3.40
C ALA A 381 22.21 11.36 4.75
N HIS A 382 23.40 11.55 5.33
CA HIS A 382 23.88 10.92 6.56
C HIS A 382 23.93 9.39 6.49
N LEU A 383 23.99 8.81 5.29
CA LEU A 383 23.86 7.37 5.10
C LEU A 383 25.04 6.60 5.70
N LYS A 384 24.78 5.36 6.13
CA LYS A 384 25.83 4.40 6.50
C LYS A 384 26.39 3.72 5.25
N SER A 385 25.50 3.27 4.37
CA SER A 385 25.84 2.49 3.18
C SER A 385 24.75 2.58 2.13
N ALA A 386 25.11 2.46 0.86
CA ALA A 386 24.16 2.24 -0.23
C ALA A 386 24.07 0.75 -0.57
N VAL A 387 22.87 0.28 -0.95
CA VAL A 387 22.68 -1.06 -1.56
C VAL A 387 23.22 -1.06 -2.99
N LYS A 388 23.00 0.04 -3.70
CA LYS A 388 23.44 0.28 -5.08
C LYS A 388 23.90 1.73 -5.22
N THR A 389 24.98 1.96 -5.97
CA THR A 389 25.59 3.29 -6.11
C THR A 389 25.33 3.97 -7.46
N LYS A 390 24.75 3.24 -8.42
CA LYS A 390 24.36 3.73 -9.75
C LYS A 390 23.29 2.84 -10.39
N GLY A 391 22.49 3.37 -11.31
CA GLY A 391 21.57 2.61 -12.16
C GLY A 391 20.10 2.68 -11.71
N GLU A 392 19.23 2.08 -12.51
CA GLU A 392 17.77 2.15 -12.32
C GLU A 392 17.31 1.42 -11.05
N VAL A 393 16.24 1.96 -10.46
CA VAL A 393 15.54 1.42 -9.29
C VAL A 393 14.04 1.66 -9.41
N MET A 394 13.25 0.78 -8.79
CA MET A 394 11.79 0.94 -8.71
C MET A 394 11.37 1.60 -7.40
N ALA A 395 10.24 2.30 -7.41
CA ALA A 395 9.65 2.85 -6.19
C ALA A 395 9.43 1.74 -5.13
N GLY A 396 9.78 2.03 -3.87
CA GLY A 396 9.72 1.08 -2.76
C GLY A 396 10.91 0.13 -2.65
N GLU A 397 11.81 0.09 -3.63
CA GLU A 397 13.07 -0.65 -3.55
C GLU A 397 13.97 -0.07 -2.44
N THR A 398 14.62 -0.94 -1.66
CA THR A 398 15.62 -0.50 -0.68
C THR A 398 16.92 -0.12 -1.38
N ILE A 399 17.32 1.14 -1.29
CA ILE A 399 18.47 1.69 -2.01
C ILE A 399 19.66 2.05 -1.11
N ALA A 400 19.42 2.27 0.17
CA ALA A 400 20.45 2.60 1.15
C ALA A 400 20.00 2.25 2.57
N TYR A 401 20.92 2.46 3.51
CA TYR A 401 20.65 2.36 4.93
C TYR A 401 21.08 3.65 5.62
N THR A 402 20.20 4.17 6.49
CA THR A 402 20.48 5.35 7.31
C THR A 402 21.73 5.15 8.14
N GLY A 403 22.40 6.25 8.46
CA GLY A 403 23.59 6.25 9.29
C GLY A 403 23.68 7.53 10.09
N ASP A 404 24.91 7.87 10.45
CA ASP A 404 25.26 9.11 11.12
C ASP A 404 26.53 9.71 10.51
N SER A 405 26.73 9.55 9.20
CA SER A 405 27.87 10.17 8.54
C SER A 405 27.68 11.69 8.40
N GLY A 406 28.77 12.44 8.26
CA GLY A 406 28.72 13.90 8.23
C GLY A 406 28.43 14.51 9.59
N ASN A 407 27.75 15.65 9.62
CA ASN A 407 27.46 16.37 10.86
C ASN A 407 26.34 15.73 11.72
N ALA A 408 25.74 14.64 11.26
CA ALA A 408 24.86 13.80 12.06
C ALA A 408 25.63 12.82 12.98
N LYS A 409 26.96 12.78 12.89
CA LYS A 409 27.76 11.84 13.69
C LYS A 409 27.55 12.02 15.18
N GLY A 410 27.12 10.94 15.83
CA GLY A 410 26.92 10.93 17.28
C GLY A 410 25.77 11.80 17.80
N VAL A 411 24.94 12.40 16.93
CA VAL A 411 23.81 13.21 17.42
C VAL A 411 22.76 12.31 18.08
N PRO A 412 22.08 12.78 19.15
CA PRO A 412 21.12 11.99 19.90
C PRO A 412 19.79 11.79 19.15
N ASN A 413 19.55 12.51 18.05
CA ASN A 413 18.38 12.33 17.18
C ASN A 413 18.78 11.70 15.83
N PRO A 414 19.04 10.38 15.74
CA PRO A 414 19.45 9.78 14.48
C PRO A 414 18.32 9.92 13.45
N HIS A 415 18.71 10.26 12.23
CA HIS A 415 17.77 10.62 11.19
C HIS A 415 18.31 10.36 9.79
N LEU A 416 17.37 10.22 8.85
CA LEU A 416 17.61 10.48 7.44
C LEU A 416 17.37 11.96 7.18
N HIS A 417 18.38 12.66 6.64
CA HIS A 417 18.15 13.97 6.04
C HIS A 417 17.77 13.80 4.58
N PHE A 418 16.56 14.25 4.23
CA PHE A 418 15.97 14.05 2.91
C PHE A 418 15.72 15.39 2.20
N GLU A 419 16.17 15.52 0.95
CA GLU A 419 15.93 16.72 0.13
C GLU A 419 15.26 16.39 -1.20
N ILE A 420 14.51 17.36 -1.72
CA ILE A 420 14.02 17.38 -3.10
C ILE A 420 14.60 18.62 -3.78
N ALA A 421 15.39 18.41 -4.83
CA ALA A 421 16.22 19.45 -5.42
C ALA A 421 16.16 19.49 -6.96
N MET A 422 16.44 20.65 -7.55
CA MET A 422 16.47 20.86 -9.01
C MET A 422 17.73 20.33 -9.68
N LYS A 423 18.84 20.18 -8.93
CA LYS A 423 20.14 19.78 -9.47
C LYS A 423 20.72 18.62 -8.67
N LYS A 424 21.47 17.75 -9.35
CA LYS A 424 22.22 16.64 -8.74
C LYS A 424 23.14 17.14 -7.61
N ASN A 425 23.78 18.27 -7.84
CA ASN A 425 24.76 18.93 -6.98
C ASN A 425 24.72 20.45 -7.21
N ASN A 426 25.36 21.23 -6.33
CA ASN A 426 25.44 22.69 -6.43
C ASN A 426 24.07 23.40 -6.47
N ASN A 427 23.12 22.98 -5.63
CA ASN A 427 21.79 23.60 -5.51
C ASN A 427 21.81 25.03 -4.96
N GLY A 428 22.96 25.53 -4.51
CA GLY A 428 23.10 26.89 -3.95
C GLY A 428 22.95 26.94 -2.43
N LYS A 429 23.20 28.13 -1.88
CA LYS A 429 23.17 28.39 -0.44
C LYS A 429 21.72 28.52 0.06
N GLY A 430 21.49 28.20 1.33
CA GLY A 430 20.15 28.32 1.91
C GLY A 430 19.14 27.39 1.22
N LEU A 431 17.92 27.87 0.95
CA LEU A 431 16.85 27.06 0.39
C LEU A 431 16.86 26.98 -1.15
N THR A 432 17.78 27.67 -1.81
CA THR A 432 17.83 27.79 -3.28
C THR A 432 17.73 26.42 -3.95
N ASN A 433 16.94 26.35 -5.02
CA ASN A 433 16.70 25.16 -5.85
C ASN A 433 16.14 23.93 -5.10
N ARG A 434 15.51 24.12 -3.93
CA ARG A 434 14.92 23.04 -3.14
C ARG A 434 13.47 23.34 -2.77
N CYS A 435 12.69 22.29 -2.58
CA CYS A 435 11.34 22.40 -2.02
C CYS A 435 11.22 21.62 -0.71
N ASN A 436 10.17 21.95 0.04
CA ASN A 436 9.82 21.29 1.28
C ASN A 436 9.40 19.84 1.00
N PRO A 437 10.16 18.83 1.46
CA PRO A 437 9.80 17.44 1.22
C PRO A 437 8.46 17.04 1.85
N THR A 438 7.97 17.78 2.84
CA THR A 438 6.67 17.51 3.49
C THR A 438 5.48 17.75 2.55
N CYS A 439 5.68 18.45 1.43
CA CYS A 439 4.73 18.50 0.32
C CYS A 439 4.60 17.17 -0.44
N PHE A 440 5.39 16.14 -0.11
CA PHE A 440 5.40 14.83 -0.78
C PHE A 440 5.42 13.68 0.23
N VAL A 441 6.27 13.76 1.25
CA VAL A 441 6.39 12.75 2.32
C VAL A 441 5.11 12.71 3.15
N ARG A 442 4.48 11.53 3.24
CA ARG A 442 3.31 11.26 4.09
C ARG A 442 3.81 10.95 5.49
N LEU A 443 3.89 11.98 6.34
CA LEU A 443 4.42 11.82 7.70
C LEU A 443 3.46 11.02 8.59
N GLU A 444 4.01 10.03 9.28
CA GLU A 444 3.34 9.31 10.35
C GLU A 444 3.35 10.13 11.65
N PRO A 445 2.39 9.89 12.58
CA PRO A 445 2.43 10.48 13.90
C PRO A 445 3.74 10.20 14.64
N ILE A 446 4.22 11.18 15.40
CA ILE A 446 5.46 11.06 16.18
C ILE A 446 5.27 10.05 17.32
N ASP A 447 6.06 8.98 17.31
CA ASP A 447 6.20 8.07 18.45
C ASP A 447 7.24 8.64 19.44
N MET A 448 6.77 9.47 20.37
CA MET A 448 7.61 10.11 21.37
C MET A 448 8.38 9.10 22.24
N LYS A 449 7.79 7.92 22.52
CA LYS A 449 8.42 6.91 23.38
C LYS A 449 9.58 6.25 22.65
N LEU A 450 9.39 5.90 21.38
CA LEU A 450 10.44 5.32 20.55
C LEU A 450 11.60 6.30 20.35
N GLN A 451 11.31 7.55 19.98
CA GLN A 451 12.36 8.55 19.75
C GLN A 451 13.14 8.85 21.03
N LYS A 452 12.46 8.94 22.19
CA LYS A 452 13.13 9.11 23.49
C LYS A 452 14.03 7.92 23.81
N LYS A 453 13.56 6.69 23.62
CA LYS A 453 14.33 5.47 23.88
C LYS A 453 15.60 5.40 23.03
N ILE A 454 15.54 5.79 21.76
CA ILE A 454 16.71 5.82 20.88
C ILE A 454 17.64 6.98 21.25
N LYS A 455 17.09 8.14 21.60
CA LYS A 455 17.85 9.29 22.08
C LYS A 455 18.71 8.96 23.29
N ASP A 456 18.11 8.32 24.30
CA ASP A 456 18.78 8.00 25.56
C ASP A 456 19.86 6.89 25.42
N LYS A 457 19.90 6.21 24.27
CA LYS A 457 20.94 5.20 23.94
C LYS A 457 22.18 5.78 23.26
N ARG A 458 22.11 7.02 22.76
CA ARG A 458 23.19 7.71 22.04
C ARG A 458 23.78 8.78 22.94
#